data_AF-A0A7J4AWG6-F1
#
_entry.id   AF-A0A7J4AWG6-F1
#
_cell.length_a   1.000
_cell.length_b   1.000
_cell.length_c   1.000
_cell.angle_alpha   90.00
_cell.angle_beta   90.00
_cell.angle_gamma   90.00
#
_symmetry.space_group_name_H-M   'P 1'
#
loop_
_entity.id
_entity.type
_entity.pdbx_description
1 polymer ?
#
loop_
_entity_poly.entity_id
_entity_poly.type
_entity_poly.pdbx_seq_one_letter_code
_entity_poly.pdbx_strand_id
1 'polypeptide(L)'
;MSVKATNLFHANRCINEWMRMELYTRFSGYDFWLEDRQHKAHVRGFLDKDILQRITSSEDFLKNADAFLNQFLLSSPDTRKQEMQNELGDDLANFLFISSILNYGNIGTSETLSLHLMNLYRRYPFMFRPNDKFWVTLNAMNPNQAKKIMDSLLMPLSGLFRTDFRKVVVPNWIAMIKFLRNTCQGDAGNFFYHVIKSLMIKEDDPSALTIIQNLLDEKEREMLKKQLGMDFALGPKTGLLLLSVMTANRRGFGVLKGVSRDQVKGLKAPVDSAVIRVMLNTGLVKITYVTLERREGKFIRSVMTEACQKAMDMFAEKLSILPIELDEYIWAVGTMPCKHRGAFCFICPLTELCDSWKHGYVKESSGAEYLKRCFSFARPQTAKNALYLRGCHTCPHKSSCEVIDIQKGICHPKFGQEYISRRYSDSVDKLSPQEIGRAMNS
;
A
#
# COMPACT_ATOMS: atom_id res chain seq x y z
N MET A 1 -16.75 37.14 31.55
CA MET A 1 -17.38 36.22 30.58
C MET A 1 -17.29 36.85 29.20
N SER A 2 -17.18 36.08 28.11
CA SER A 2 -17.14 36.53 26.69
C SER A 2 -15.77 36.88 26.05
N VAL A 3 -14.78 35.97 26.11
CA VAL A 3 -13.66 35.98 25.11
C VAL A 3 -13.25 34.57 24.62
N LYS A 4 -13.75 33.48 25.23
CA LYS A 4 -13.33 32.10 24.89
C LYS A 4 -14.15 31.38 23.81
N ALA A 5 -15.30 31.91 23.39
CA ALA A 5 -16.20 31.22 22.46
C ALA A 5 -15.90 31.50 20.97
N THR A 6 -15.33 32.66 20.64
CA THR A 6 -15.11 33.09 19.25
C THR A 6 -13.93 32.39 18.56
N ASN A 7 -12.90 31.99 19.34
CA ASN A 7 -11.72 31.30 18.81
C ASN A 7 -11.95 29.81 18.49
N LEU A 8 -12.92 29.17 19.14
CA LEU A 8 -13.31 27.78 18.85
C LEU A 8 -14.14 27.66 17.57
N PHE A 9 -14.95 28.68 17.25
CA PHE A 9 -15.74 28.71 16.01
C PHE A 9 -14.88 28.96 14.77
N HIS A 10 -13.87 29.83 14.82
CA HIS A 10 -12.95 30.03 13.69
C HIS A 10 -12.00 28.84 13.46
N ALA A 11 -11.54 28.17 14.52
CA ALA A 11 -10.67 27.00 14.39
C ALA A 11 -11.37 25.82 13.68
N ASN A 12 -12.66 25.60 13.98
CA ASN A 12 -13.49 24.55 13.35
C ASN A 12 -13.95 24.90 11.92
N ARG A 13 -14.13 26.19 11.58
CA ARG A 13 -14.52 26.60 10.23
C ARG A 13 -13.39 26.36 9.21
N CYS A 14 -12.16 26.70 9.56
CA CYS A 14 -11.01 26.50 8.67
C CYS A 14 -10.55 25.03 8.53
N ILE A 15 -10.85 24.15 9.50
CA ILE A 15 -10.63 22.70 9.35
C ILE A 15 -11.56 22.12 8.27
N ASN A 16 -12.77 22.68 8.15
CA ASN A 16 -13.76 22.26 7.16
C ASN A 16 -13.52 22.84 5.75
N GLU A 17 -12.79 23.95 5.61
CA GLU A 17 -12.51 24.58 4.31
C GLU A 17 -11.43 23.83 3.51
N TRP A 18 -10.37 23.33 4.15
CA TRP A 18 -9.32 22.55 3.45
C TRP A 18 -9.65 21.07 3.26
N MET A 19 -10.50 20.46 4.11
CA MET A 19 -11.10 19.15 3.77
C MET A 19 -12.02 19.22 2.54
N ARG A 20 -12.36 20.44 2.08
CA ARG A 20 -13.13 20.70 0.86
C ARG A 20 -12.31 21.31 -0.27
N MET A 21 -11.03 21.62 -0.07
CA MET A 21 -10.16 22.08 -1.15
C MET A 21 -9.71 20.90 -1.99
N GLU A 22 -10.27 20.80 -3.19
CA GLU A 22 -9.72 19.93 -4.23
C GLU A 22 -8.38 20.51 -4.70
N LEU A 23 -7.32 19.77 -4.41
CA LEU A 23 -5.98 20.05 -4.92
C LEU A 23 -5.70 19.14 -6.12
N TYR A 24 -5.01 19.68 -7.11
CA TYR A 24 -4.66 19.02 -8.35
C TYR A 24 -3.15 18.98 -8.50
N THR A 25 -2.62 17.87 -9.02
CA THR A 25 -1.20 17.75 -9.31
C THR A 25 -0.93 18.27 -10.72
N ARG A 26 -0.03 19.23 -10.85
CA ARG A 26 0.50 19.69 -12.13
C ARG A 26 1.95 19.28 -12.25
N PHE A 27 2.36 18.80 -13.42
CA PHE A 27 3.75 18.49 -13.72
C PHE A 27 4.33 19.42 -14.80
N SER A 28 5.63 19.65 -14.70
CA SER A 28 6.48 20.23 -15.76
C SER A 28 7.78 19.44 -15.75
N GLY A 29 7.90 18.46 -16.65
CA GLY A 29 8.98 17.47 -16.56
C GLY A 29 8.91 16.68 -15.26
N TYR A 30 9.94 16.81 -14.43
CA TYR A 30 10.05 16.16 -13.11
C TYR A 30 9.63 17.06 -11.96
N ASP A 31 9.42 18.36 -12.20
CA ASP A 31 8.85 19.26 -11.21
C ASP A 31 7.35 19.01 -11.07
N PHE A 32 6.84 19.17 -9.86
CA PHE A 32 5.42 19.08 -9.57
C PHE A 32 4.94 20.19 -8.64
N TRP A 33 3.70 20.60 -8.85
CA TRP A 33 2.97 21.56 -8.03
C TRP A 33 1.66 20.93 -7.60
N LEU A 34 1.31 21.11 -6.33
CA LEU A 34 -0.04 20.86 -5.84
C LEU A 34 -0.77 22.18 -5.77
N GLU A 35 -1.70 22.39 -6.69
CA GLU A 35 -2.42 23.65 -6.88
C GLU A 35 -3.89 23.50 -6.48
N ASP A 36 -4.50 24.57 -5.97
CA ASP A 36 -5.96 24.65 -5.86
C ASP A 36 -6.60 25.10 -7.18
N ARG A 37 -7.94 25.21 -7.19
CA ARG A 37 -8.70 25.69 -8.36
C ARG A 37 -8.35 27.12 -8.81
N GLN A 38 -7.64 27.90 -8.00
CA GLN A 38 -7.18 29.25 -8.32
C GLN A 38 -5.70 29.25 -8.78
N HIS A 39 -5.13 28.07 -9.04
CA HIS A 39 -3.71 27.90 -9.39
C HIS A 39 -2.73 28.37 -8.30
N LYS A 40 -3.18 28.53 -7.05
CA LYS A 40 -2.28 28.80 -5.93
C LYS A 40 -1.57 27.52 -5.56
N ALA A 41 -0.24 27.49 -5.73
CA ALA A 41 0.58 26.36 -5.35
C ALA A 41 0.73 26.25 -3.83
N HIS A 42 0.34 25.11 -3.28
CA HIS A 42 0.39 24.78 -1.86
C HIS A 42 1.55 23.86 -1.48
N VAL A 43 2.00 23.04 -2.43
CA VAL A 43 3.22 22.25 -2.32
C VAL A 43 3.97 22.36 -3.64
N ARG A 44 5.30 22.45 -3.58
CA ARG A 44 6.17 22.28 -4.74
C ARG A 44 7.23 21.26 -4.43
N GLY A 45 7.61 20.50 -5.44
CA GLY A 45 8.65 19.50 -5.33
C GLY A 45 9.12 19.05 -6.69
N PHE A 46 10.01 18.06 -6.70
CA PHE A 46 10.51 17.44 -7.91
C PHE A 46 10.82 15.96 -7.69
N LEU A 47 10.90 15.22 -8.80
CA LEU A 47 11.33 13.84 -8.83
C LEU A 47 12.82 13.76 -9.16
N ASP A 48 13.64 13.27 -8.23
CA ASP A 48 15.09 13.18 -8.39
C ASP A 48 15.48 11.88 -9.09
N LYS A 49 15.41 11.89 -10.43
CA LYS A 49 15.74 10.71 -11.24
C LYS A 49 17.19 10.26 -11.09
N ASP A 50 18.10 11.15 -10.71
CA ASP A 50 19.53 10.86 -10.66
C ASP A 50 19.86 9.93 -9.49
N ILE A 51 19.01 9.88 -8.45
CA ILE A 51 19.09 8.88 -7.39
C ILE A 51 19.01 7.46 -7.95
N LEU A 52 18.18 7.22 -8.98
CA LEU A 52 18.06 5.91 -9.60
C LEU A 52 19.33 5.48 -10.33
N GLN A 53 20.24 6.40 -10.69
CA GLN A 53 21.53 6.06 -11.29
C GLN A 53 22.50 5.41 -10.29
N ARG A 54 22.21 5.48 -8.99
CA ARG A 54 22.97 4.76 -7.96
C ARG A 54 22.78 3.25 -8.05
N ILE A 55 21.70 2.79 -8.69
CA ILE A 55 21.50 1.39 -9.03
C ILE A 55 22.43 1.07 -10.20
N THR A 56 23.56 0.45 -9.88
CA THR A 56 24.59 0.07 -10.84
C THR A 56 24.18 -1.13 -11.68
N SER A 57 23.40 -2.04 -11.10
CA SER A 57 22.89 -3.26 -11.74
C SER A 57 21.47 -3.55 -11.26
N SER A 58 20.51 -3.48 -12.18
CA SER A 58 19.10 -3.76 -11.87
C SER A 58 18.90 -5.22 -11.45
N GLU A 59 19.66 -6.15 -12.05
CA GLU A 59 19.63 -7.58 -11.69
C GLU A 59 20.11 -7.80 -10.25
N ASP A 60 21.25 -7.20 -9.87
CA ASP A 60 21.79 -7.35 -8.51
C ASP A 60 20.88 -6.72 -7.47
N PHE A 61 20.28 -5.56 -7.77
CA PHE A 61 19.30 -4.93 -6.91
C PHE A 61 18.09 -5.84 -6.65
N LEU A 62 17.50 -6.39 -7.71
CA LEU A 62 16.35 -7.30 -7.60
C LEU A 62 16.72 -8.59 -6.87
N LYS A 63 17.90 -9.17 -7.15
CA LYS A 63 18.40 -10.37 -6.48
C LYS A 63 18.63 -10.14 -4.99
N ASN A 64 19.17 -8.98 -4.60
CA ASN A 64 19.36 -8.61 -3.20
C ASN A 64 18.01 -8.37 -2.50
N ALA A 65 17.06 -7.74 -3.19
CA ALA A 65 15.71 -7.57 -2.70
C ALA A 65 15.02 -8.93 -2.49
N ASP A 66 15.12 -9.85 -3.44
CA ASP A 66 14.56 -11.20 -3.35
C ASP A 66 15.19 -12.02 -2.22
N ALA A 67 16.52 -11.95 -2.06
CA ALA A 67 17.22 -12.60 -0.97
C ALA A 67 16.76 -12.08 0.39
N PHE A 68 16.56 -10.76 0.52
CA PHE A 68 16.00 -10.16 1.72
C PHE A 68 14.57 -10.66 1.99
N LEU A 69 13.71 -10.68 0.97
CA LEU A 69 12.34 -11.20 1.11
C LEU A 69 12.32 -12.66 1.56
N ASN A 70 13.17 -13.50 0.99
CA ASN A 70 13.25 -14.92 1.33
C ASN A 70 13.77 -15.17 2.76
N GLN A 71 14.57 -14.25 3.32
CA GLN A 71 15.06 -14.37 4.70
C GLN A 71 14.05 -13.89 5.74
N PHE A 72 13.27 -12.84 5.43
CA PHE A 72 12.37 -12.21 6.40
C PHE A 72 10.91 -12.64 6.28
N LEU A 73 10.52 -13.26 5.16
CA LEU A 73 9.21 -13.88 5.00
C LEU A 73 9.29 -15.36 5.39
N LEU A 74 8.27 -15.85 6.10
CA LEU A 74 8.16 -17.26 6.52
C LEU A 74 8.19 -18.25 5.34
N SER A 75 7.88 -17.79 4.13
CA SER A 75 8.07 -18.49 2.87
C SER A 75 8.30 -17.48 1.75
N SER A 76 9.08 -17.89 0.73
CA SER A 76 9.28 -17.07 -0.48
C SER A 76 7.92 -16.84 -1.16
N PRO A 77 7.66 -15.65 -1.73
CA PRO A 77 6.39 -15.36 -2.43
C PRO A 77 6.00 -16.41 -3.47
N ASP A 78 6.97 -16.92 -4.23
CA ASP A 78 6.74 -17.94 -5.27
C ASP A 78 6.28 -19.29 -4.70
N THR A 79 6.95 -19.79 -3.66
CA THR A 79 6.53 -21.02 -2.97
C THR A 79 5.13 -20.89 -2.42
N ARG A 80 4.79 -19.77 -1.78
CA ARG A 80 3.42 -19.54 -1.27
C ARG A 80 2.38 -19.50 -2.39
N LYS A 81 2.72 -18.88 -3.51
CA LYS A 81 1.86 -18.82 -4.71
C LYS A 81 1.59 -20.22 -5.25
N GLN A 82 2.63 -21.06 -5.36
CA GLN A 82 2.51 -22.45 -5.78
C GLN A 82 1.69 -23.28 -4.78
N GLU A 83 1.92 -23.13 -3.48
CA GLU A 83 1.14 -23.80 -2.43
C GLU A 83 -0.35 -23.45 -2.53
N MET A 84 -0.68 -22.16 -2.69
CA MET A 84 -2.06 -21.70 -2.87
C MET A 84 -2.68 -22.23 -4.16
N GLN A 85 -1.92 -22.24 -5.26
CA GLN A 85 -2.38 -22.81 -6.55
C GLN A 85 -2.71 -24.31 -6.40
N ASN A 86 -1.82 -25.07 -5.78
CA ASN A 86 -1.98 -26.51 -5.57
C ASN A 86 -3.15 -26.82 -4.63
N GLU A 87 -3.34 -26.04 -3.57
CA GLU A 87 -4.37 -26.29 -2.57
C GLU A 87 -5.77 -25.85 -3.03
N LEU A 88 -5.88 -24.72 -3.72
CA LEU A 88 -7.17 -24.15 -4.11
C LEU A 88 -7.68 -24.67 -5.46
N GLY A 89 -6.78 -25.09 -6.36
CA GLY A 89 -7.14 -25.57 -7.70
C GLY A 89 -8.10 -24.61 -8.42
N ASP A 90 -9.24 -25.13 -8.86
CA ASP A 90 -10.26 -24.37 -9.59
C ASP A 90 -10.92 -23.25 -8.76
N ASP A 91 -10.83 -23.30 -7.43
CA ASP A 91 -11.41 -22.27 -6.55
C ASP A 91 -10.51 -21.03 -6.39
N LEU A 92 -9.28 -21.07 -6.93
CA LEU A 92 -8.27 -20.05 -6.73
C LEU A 92 -8.76 -18.66 -7.10
N ALA A 93 -9.43 -18.51 -8.25
CA ALA A 93 -9.92 -17.21 -8.70
C ALA A 93 -10.94 -16.62 -7.71
N ASN A 94 -11.91 -17.42 -7.27
CA ASN A 94 -12.94 -17.02 -6.31
C ASN A 94 -12.34 -16.70 -4.94
N PHE A 95 -11.37 -17.51 -4.48
CA PHE A 95 -10.65 -17.27 -3.24
C PHE A 95 -9.91 -15.94 -3.27
N LEU A 96 -9.14 -15.66 -4.33
CA LEU A 96 -8.39 -14.42 -4.48
C LEU A 96 -9.32 -13.20 -4.57
N PHE A 97 -10.45 -13.34 -5.25
CA PHE A 97 -11.46 -12.29 -5.35
C PHE A 97 -12.01 -11.90 -3.98
N ILE A 98 -12.49 -12.88 -3.22
CA ILE A 98 -13.06 -12.68 -1.88
C ILE A 98 -11.98 -12.15 -0.92
N SER A 99 -10.79 -12.77 -0.92
CA SER A 99 -9.67 -12.39 -0.05
C SER A 99 -9.24 -10.94 -0.28
N SER A 100 -9.12 -10.51 -1.54
CA SER A 100 -8.70 -9.15 -1.88
C SER A 100 -9.69 -8.11 -1.39
N ILE A 101 -11.00 -8.39 -1.53
CA ILE A 101 -12.05 -7.46 -1.09
C ILE A 101 -12.06 -7.31 0.42
N LEU A 102 -11.90 -8.41 1.16
CA LEU A 102 -11.88 -8.41 2.63
C LEU A 102 -10.58 -7.87 3.23
N ASN A 103 -9.50 -7.81 2.45
CA ASN A 103 -8.21 -7.36 2.96
C ASN A 103 -8.25 -5.92 3.50
N TYR A 104 -9.10 -5.07 2.90
CA TYR A 104 -9.27 -3.69 3.35
C TYR A 104 -10.35 -3.59 4.43
N GLY A 105 -9.91 -3.49 5.69
CA GLY A 105 -10.78 -3.53 6.88
C GLY A 105 -10.26 -4.46 7.98
N ASN A 106 -9.28 -5.30 7.64
CA ASN A 106 -8.54 -6.16 8.56
C ASN A 106 -7.67 -5.34 9.55
N ILE A 107 -7.53 -5.85 10.78
CA ILE A 107 -6.65 -5.35 11.84
C ILE A 107 -5.25 -5.94 11.67
N GLY A 108 -5.17 -7.20 11.23
CA GLY A 108 -3.93 -7.93 11.00
C GLY A 108 -3.27 -7.62 9.65
N THR A 109 -2.20 -8.35 9.33
CA THR A 109 -1.57 -8.27 8.01
C THR A 109 -2.38 -9.05 6.97
N SER A 110 -2.12 -8.79 5.69
CA SER A 110 -2.73 -9.57 4.60
C SER A 110 -2.37 -11.05 4.68
N GLU A 111 -1.18 -11.38 5.18
CA GLU A 111 -0.79 -12.78 5.41
C GLU A 111 -1.63 -13.44 6.49
N THR A 112 -1.90 -12.75 7.60
CA THR A 112 -2.76 -13.27 8.67
C THR A 112 -4.17 -13.56 8.15
N LEU A 113 -4.77 -12.62 7.41
CA LEU A 113 -6.10 -12.85 6.83
C LEU A 113 -6.08 -14.04 5.87
N SER A 114 -5.11 -14.10 4.96
CA SER A 114 -4.95 -15.20 4.02
C SER A 114 -4.86 -16.56 4.75
N LEU A 115 -4.10 -16.66 5.84
CA LEU A 115 -4.02 -17.89 6.64
C LEU A 115 -5.38 -18.30 7.22
N HIS A 116 -6.12 -17.36 7.81
CA HIS A 116 -7.45 -17.63 8.36
C HIS A 116 -8.47 -18.00 7.27
N LEU A 117 -8.37 -17.38 6.09
CA LEU A 117 -9.21 -17.73 4.94
C LEU A 117 -8.87 -19.12 4.39
N MET A 118 -7.60 -19.50 4.30
CA MET A 118 -7.21 -20.86 3.92
C MET A 118 -7.75 -21.90 4.92
N ASN A 119 -7.65 -21.63 6.23
CA ASN A 119 -8.24 -22.49 7.25
C ASN A 119 -9.77 -22.60 7.13
N LEU A 120 -10.44 -21.51 6.75
CA LEU A 120 -11.87 -21.52 6.49
C LEU A 120 -12.20 -22.32 5.23
N TYR A 121 -11.42 -22.16 4.15
CA TYR A 121 -11.57 -22.92 2.90
C TYR A 121 -11.43 -24.43 3.13
N ARG A 122 -10.39 -24.87 3.86
CA ARG A 122 -10.18 -26.28 4.22
C ARG A 122 -11.38 -26.90 4.93
N ARG A 123 -12.08 -26.11 5.77
CA ARG A 123 -13.26 -26.58 6.52
C ARG A 123 -14.55 -26.49 5.71
N TYR A 124 -14.71 -25.42 4.92
CA TYR A 124 -15.95 -25.07 4.25
C TYR A 124 -15.69 -24.59 2.81
N PRO A 125 -15.20 -25.46 1.90
CA PRO A 125 -14.82 -25.03 0.55
C PRO A 125 -16.02 -24.49 -0.26
N PHE A 126 -17.22 -25.01 0.02
CA PHE A 126 -18.48 -24.53 -0.59
C PHE A 126 -18.72 -23.02 -0.39
N MET A 127 -18.14 -22.40 0.64
CA MET A 127 -18.28 -20.95 0.87
C MET A 127 -17.58 -20.10 -0.18
N PHE A 128 -16.66 -20.68 -0.95
CA PHE A 128 -15.89 -20.03 -2.01
C PHE A 128 -16.36 -20.46 -3.41
N ARG A 129 -17.40 -21.30 -3.49
CA ARG A 129 -17.96 -21.86 -4.73
C ARG A 129 -19.37 -21.28 -4.97
N PRO A 130 -19.54 -20.21 -5.76
CA PRO A 130 -20.84 -19.53 -5.91
C PRO A 130 -21.98 -20.41 -6.45
N ASN A 131 -21.62 -21.45 -7.20
CA ASN A 131 -22.57 -22.39 -7.81
C ASN A 131 -22.85 -23.62 -6.92
N ASP A 132 -22.25 -23.72 -5.74
CA ASP A 132 -22.52 -24.82 -4.81
C ASP A 132 -23.99 -24.84 -4.36
N LYS A 133 -24.52 -26.05 -4.12
CA LYS A 133 -25.89 -26.27 -3.64
C LYS A 133 -26.16 -25.53 -2.33
N PHE A 134 -25.15 -25.37 -1.46
CA PHE A 134 -25.25 -24.59 -0.24
C PHE A 134 -25.85 -23.20 -0.48
N TRP A 135 -25.36 -22.48 -1.51
CA TRP A 135 -25.83 -21.13 -1.82
C TRP A 135 -27.24 -21.11 -2.42
N VAL A 136 -27.64 -22.18 -3.11
CA VAL A 136 -29.04 -22.33 -3.57
C VAL A 136 -29.96 -22.44 -2.37
N THR A 137 -29.65 -23.34 -1.44
CA THR A 137 -30.45 -23.55 -0.23
C THR A 137 -30.47 -22.29 0.62
N LEU A 138 -29.32 -21.65 0.84
CA LEU A 138 -29.21 -20.44 1.64
C LEU A 138 -30.05 -19.28 1.07
N ASN A 139 -30.06 -19.09 -0.25
CA ASN A 139 -30.86 -18.05 -0.91
C ASN A 139 -32.37 -18.34 -0.89
N ALA A 140 -32.79 -19.59 -0.76
CA ALA A 140 -34.19 -19.97 -0.62
C ALA A 140 -34.71 -19.82 0.83
N MET A 141 -33.83 -19.66 1.81
CA MET A 141 -34.20 -19.45 3.21
C MET A 141 -34.65 -18.00 3.47
N ASN A 142 -35.34 -17.80 4.59
CA ASN A 142 -35.60 -16.47 5.12
C ASN A 142 -34.26 -15.72 5.35
N PRO A 143 -34.13 -14.44 4.93
CA PRO A 143 -32.92 -13.63 5.12
C PRO A 143 -32.33 -13.67 6.53
N ASN A 144 -33.17 -13.71 7.57
CA ASN A 144 -32.71 -13.78 8.96
C ASN A 144 -32.05 -15.13 9.31
N GLN A 145 -32.55 -16.24 8.75
CA GLN A 145 -31.96 -17.57 8.95
C GLN A 145 -30.65 -17.70 8.16
N ALA A 146 -30.67 -17.29 6.89
CA ALA A 146 -29.49 -17.26 6.03
C ALA A 146 -28.35 -16.45 6.68
N LYS A 147 -28.67 -15.27 7.22
CA LYS A 147 -27.71 -14.44 7.93
C LYS A 147 -27.13 -15.14 9.16
N LYS A 148 -27.95 -15.79 10.00
CA LYS A 148 -27.47 -16.51 11.19
C LYS A 148 -26.49 -17.64 10.85
N ILE A 149 -26.78 -18.40 9.78
CA ILE A 149 -25.88 -19.45 9.28
C ILE A 149 -24.55 -18.84 8.85
N MET A 150 -24.58 -17.79 8.03
CA MET A 150 -23.36 -17.12 7.56
C MET A 150 -22.56 -16.47 8.69
N ASP A 151 -23.23 -15.82 9.65
CA ASP A 151 -22.61 -15.26 10.85
C ASP A 151 -21.84 -16.35 11.62
N SER A 152 -22.40 -17.57 11.69
CA SER A 152 -21.81 -18.70 12.43
C SER A 152 -20.62 -19.30 11.69
N LEU A 153 -20.74 -19.50 10.37
CA LEU A 153 -19.66 -20.02 9.52
C LEU A 153 -18.46 -19.06 9.45
N LEU A 154 -18.72 -17.75 9.38
CA LEU A 154 -17.69 -16.73 9.27
C LEU A 154 -17.13 -16.28 10.64
N MET A 155 -17.72 -16.71 11.76
CA MET A 155 -17.31 -16.31 13.12
C MET A 155 -15.80 -16.41 13.38
N PRO A 156 -15.06 -17.41 12.86
CA PRO A 156 -13.60 -17.47 13.04
C PRO A 156 -12.83 -16.25 12.53
N LEU A 157 -13.42 -15.43 11.65
CA LEU A 157 -12.81 -14.22 11.12
C LEU A 157 -13.18 -12.96 11.92
N SER A 158 -14.12 -13.03 12.86
CA SER A 158 -14.71 -11.85 13.52
C SER A 158 -13.68 -10.95 14.21
N GLY A 159 -12.68 -11.53 14.85
CA GLY A 159 -11.59 -10.80 15.53
C GLY A 159 -10.59 -10.13 14.58
N LEU A 160 -10.69 -10.35 13.27
CA LEU A 160 -9.78 -9.79 12.29
C LEU A 160 -10.25 -8.43 11.76
N PHE A 161 -11.50 -8.02 11.93
CA PHE A 161 -12.01 -6.81 11.27
C PHE A 161 -12.22 -5.62 12.21
N ARG A 162 -11.89 -4.41 11.74
CA ARG A 162 -12.22 -3.14 12.43
C ARG A 162 -13.66 -2.72 12.25
N THR A 163 -14.25 -3.12 11.12
CA THR A 163 -15.63 -2.83 10.76
C THR A 163 -16.57 -3.80 11.45
N ASP A 164 -17.83 -3.38 11.66
CA ASP A 164 -18.86 -4.25 12.24
C ASP A 164 -19.01 -5.53 11.43
N PHE A 165 -18.61 -6.66 12.02
CA PHE A 165 -18.56 -7.95 11.36
C PHE A 165 -19.94 -8.39 10.84
N ARG A 166 -20.99 -8.24 11.66
CA ARG A 166 -22.35 -8.70 11.31
C ARG A 166 -23.10 -7.73 10.40
N LYS A 167 -22.72 -6.45 10.39
CA LYS A 167 -23.35 -5.43 9.54
C LYS A 167 -22.61 -5.17 8.24
N VAL A 168 -21.31 -5.50 8.16
CA VAL A 168 -20.47 -5.19 6.99
C VAL A 168 -19.89 -6.45 6.37
N VAL A 169 -19.13 -7.24 7.14
CA VAL A 169 -18.35 -8.37 6.60
C VAL A 169 -19.26 -9.47 6.06
N VAL A 170 -20.23 -9.91 6.86
CA VAL A 170 -21.15 -10.98 6.46
C VAL A 170 -22.03 -10.58 5.27
N PRO A 171 -22.69 -9.40 5.26
CA PRO A 171 -23.40 -8.94 4.07
C PRO A 171 -22.53 -8.82 2.83
N ASN A 172 -21.31 -8.27 2.95
CA ASN A 172 -20.37 -8.19 1.82
C ASN A 172 -20.02 -9.57 1.26
N TRP A 173 -19.81 -10.58 2.12
CA TRP A 173 -19.53 -11.95 1.66
C TRP A 173 -20.67 -12.50 0.81
N ILE A 174 -21.90 -12.38 1.30
CA ILE A 174 -23.10 -12.83 0.59
C ILE A 174 -23.23 -12.08 -0.75
N ALA A 175 -23.03 -10.76 -0.75
CA ALA A 175 -23.10 -9.94 -1.94
C ALA A 175 -22.03 -10.30 -2.98
N MET A 176 -20.79 -10.58 -2.55
CA MET A 176 -19.71 -11.05 -3.43
C MET A 176 -20.09 -12.37 -4.10
N ILE A 177 -20.61 -13.34 -3.34
CA ILE A 177 -21.01 -14.63 -3.90
C ILE A 177 -22.17 -14.48 -4.88
N LYS A 178 -23.17 -13.66 -4.57
CA LYS A 178 -24.27 -13.35 -5.49
C LYS A 178 -23.77 -12.71 -6.78
N PHE A 179 -22.84 -11.75 -6.68
CA PHE A 179 -22.23 -11.12 -7.85
C PHE A 179 -21.45 -12.14 -8.68
N LEU A 180 -20.61 -12.97 -8.06
CA LEU A 180 -19.85 -13.99 -8.79
C LEU A 180 -20.79 -14.96 -9.50
N ARG A 181 -21.85 -15.43 -8.83
CA ARG A 181 -22.85 -16.33 -9.41
C ARG A 181 -23.62 -15.70 -10.57
N ASN A 182 -24.18 -14.51 -10.36
CA ASN A 182 -25.13 -13.89 -11.29
C ASN A 182 -24.43 -13.18 -12.44
N THR A 183 -23.28 -12.56 -12.17
CA THR A 183 -22.55 -11.75 -13.15
C THR A 183 -21.40 -12.53 -13.75
N CYS A 184 -20.62 -13.25 -12.94
CA CYS A 184 -19.40 -13.93 -13.40
C CYS A 184 -19.58 -15.44 -13.66
N GLN A 185 -20.82 -15.94 -13.69
CA GLN A 185 -21.16 -17.35 -13.90
C GLN A 185 -20.53 -18.32 -12.87
N GLY A 186 -20.21 -17.79 -11.68
CA GLY A 186 -19.59 -18.49 -10.57
C GLY A 186 -18.06 -18.58 -10.62
N ASP A 187 -17.42 -17.93 -11.58
CA ASP A 187 -15.96 -17.90 -11.71
C ASP A 187 -15.46 -16.45 -11.79
N ALA A 188 -14.76 -16.02 -10.74
CA ALA A 188 -14.15 -14.69 -10.67
C ALA A 188 -13.11 -14.43 -11.78
N GLY A 189 -12.56 -15.46 -12.42
CA GLY A 189 -11.72 -15.32 -13.60
C GLY A 189 -12.41 -14.59 -14.76
N ASN A 190 -13.75 -14.64 -14.81
CA ASN A 190 -14.56 -13.91 -15.81
C ASN A 190 -14.80 -12.44 -15.45
N PHE A 191 -14.35 -11.97 -14.28
CA PHE A 191 -14.61 -10.62 -13.78
C PHE A 191 -14.28 -9.54 -14.81
N PHE A 192 -13.07 -9.60 -15.39
CA PHE A 192 -12.61 -8.59 -16.36
C PHE A 192 -13.52 -8.52 -17.57
N TYR A 193 -13.78 -9.66 -18.21
CA TYR A 193 -14.66 -9.77 -19.38
C TYR A 193 -16.04 -9.14 -19.14
N HIS A 194 -16.66 -9.40 -17.99
CA HIS A 194 -17.96 -8.84 -17.66
C HIS A 194 -17.90 -7.34 -17.41
N VAL A 195 -16.86 -6.85 -16.74
CA VAL A 195 -16.68 -5.42 -16.48
C VAL A 195 -16.47 -4.65 -17.78
N ILE A 196 -15.56 -5.09 -18.66
CA ILE A 196 -15.33 -4.39 -19.93
C ILE A 196 -16.58 -4.38 -20.82
N LYS A 197 -17.33 -5.49 -20.86
CA LYS A 197 -18.55 -5.60 -21.66
C LYS A 197 -19.63 -4.66 -21.14
N SER A 198 -19.85 -4.64 -19.82
CA SER A 198 -20.84 -3.75 -19.21
C SER A 198 -20.48 -2.27 -19.38
N LEU A 199 -19.18 -1.94 -19.41
CA LEU A 199 -18.67 -0.59 -19.58
C LEU A 199 -18.40 -0.19 -21.04
N MET A 200 -18.65 -1.07 -22.00
CA MET A 200 -18.35 -0.86 -23.42
C MET A 200 -16.87 -0.51 -23.69
N ILE A 201 -15.95 -1.06 -22.88
CA ILE A 201 -14.51 -0.95 -23.09
C ILE A 201 -14.10 -2.04 -24.09
N LYS A 202 -13.24 -1.69 -25.06
CA LYS A 202 -12.74 -2.67 -26.03
C LYS A 202 -11.82 -3.68 -25.33
N GLU A 203 -11.96 -4.96 -25.69
CA GLU A 203 -11.21 -6.05 -25.07
C GLU A 203 -9.69 -5.94 -25.27
N ASP A 204 -9.27 -5.36 -26.39
CA ASP A 204 -7.86 -5.15 -26.77
C ASP A 204 -7.29 -3.80 -26.33
N ASP A 205 -8.08 -2.96 -25.63
CA ASP A 205 -7.61 -1.64 -25.17
C ASP A 205 -6.51 -1.83 -24.10
N PRO A 206 -5.26 -1.35 -24.35
CA PRO A 206 -4.17 -1.46 -23.38
C PRO A 206 -4.43 -0.66 -22.10
N SER A 207 -5.38 0.27 -22.11
CA SER A 207 -5.77 1.08 -20.94
C SER A 207 -6.96 0.49 -20.16
N ALA A 208 -7.52 -0.65 -20.59
CA ALA A 208 -8.76 -1.19 -20.01
C ALA A 208 -8.71 -1.33 -18.49
N LEU A 209 -7.63 -1.90 -17.93
CA LEU A 209 -7.48 -2.07 -16.49
C LEU A 209 -7.38 -0.73 -15.75
N THR A 210 -6.72 0.26 -16.35
CA THR A 210 -6.59 1.61 -15.79
C THR A 210 -7.93 2.35 -15.81
N ILE A 211 -8.71 2.21 -16.88
CA ILE A 211 -10.06 2.75 -16.97
C ILE A 211 -10.95 2.15 -15.88
N ILE A 212 -10.95 0.82 -15.73
CA ILE A 212 -11.69 0.12 -14.66
C ILE A 212 -11.27 0.63 -13.29
N GLN A 213 -9.97 0.77 -13.07
CA GLN A 213 -9.41 1.25 -11.80
C GLN A 213 -9.83 2.69 -11.48
N ASN A 214 -9.85 3.59 -12.47
CA ASN A 214 -10.26 4.97 -12.29
C ASN A 214 -11.76 5.08 -11.98
N LEU A 215 -12.61 4.25 -12.61
CA LEU A 215 -14.05 4.22 -12.35
C LEU A 215 -14.41 3.76 -10.93
N LEU A 216 -13.48 3.15 -10.20
CA LEU A 216 -13.63 2.80 -8.78
C LEU A 216 -13.45 3.98 -7.83
N ASP A 217 -13.04 5.16 -8.34
CA ASP A 217 -12.96 6.40 -7.57
C ASP A 217 -14.32 6.91 -7.12
N GLU A 218 -14.33 7.63 -5.99
CA GLU A 218 -15.54 7.92 -5.20
C GLU A 218 -16.65 8.65 -5.97
N LYS A 219 -16.31 9.42 -7.01
CA LYS A 219 -17.29 10.15 -7.84
C LYS A 219 -18.04 9.25 -8.82
N GLU A 220 -17.41 8.19 -9.33
CA GLU A 220 -17.96 7.32 -10.38
C GLU A 220 -18.36 5.95 -9.85
N ARG A 221 -17.85 5.58 -8.66
CA ARG A 221 -18.04 4.27 -8.03
C ARG A 221 -19.50 3.87 -7.86
N GLU A 222 -20.37 4.76 -7.40
CA GLU A 222 -21.78 4.37 -7.15
C GLU A 222 -22.52 4.08 -8.46
N MET A 223 -22.21 4.81 -9.52
CA MET A 223 -22.74 4.53 -10.86
C MET A 223 -22.22 3.19 -11.37
N LEU A 224 -20.91 2.97 -11.27
CA LEU A 224 -20.26 1.71 -11.64
C LEU A 224 -20.87 0.51 -10.89
N LYS A 225 -21.03 0.63 -9.57
CA LYS A 225 -21.61 -0.43 -8.73
C LYS A 225 -23.04 -0.76 -9.14
N LYS A 226 -23.85 0.26 -9.45
CA LYS A 226 -25.21 0.06 -9.95
C LYS A 226 -25.23 -0.63 -11.31
N GLN A 227 -24.37 -0.22 -12.24
CA GLN A 227 -24.27 -0.79 -13.58
C GLN A 227 -23.79 -2.25 -13.57
N LEU A 228 -22.91 -2.60 -12.63
CA LEU A 228 -22.36 -3.95 -12.49
C LEU A 228 -23.14 -4.85 -11.52
N GLY A 229 -24.15 -4.33 -10.82
CA GLY A 229 -24.87 -5.07 -9.78
C GLY A 229 -24.00 -5.42 -8.58
N MET A 230 -23.05 -4.56 -8.22
CA MET A 230 -22.14 -4.76 -7.08
C MET A 230 -22.73 -4.18 -5.79
N ASP A 231 -23.09 -5.06 -4.86
CA ASP A 231 -23.60 -4.69 -3.54
C ASP A 231 -22.59 -4.96 -2.41
N PHE A 232 -21.29 -4.81 -2.70
CA PHE A 232 -20.21 -4.98 -1.74
C PHE A 232 -19.21 -3.82 -1.81
N ALA A 233 -18.36 -3.70 -0.79
CA ALA A 233 -17.39 -2.62 -0.69
C ALA A 233 -16.16 -2.86 -1.60
N LEU A 234 -16.19 -2.33 -2.82
CA LEU A 234 -15.03 -2.27 -3.73
C LEU A 234 -14.63 -0.81 -3.95
N GLY A 235 -13.54 -0.39 -3.30
CA GLY A 235 -12.96 0.95 -3.51
C GLY A 235 -11.67 0.90 -4.33
N PRO A 236 -11.06 2.06 -4.63
CA PRO A 236 -9.90 2.15 -5.53
C PRO A 236 -8.74 1.26 -5.09
N LYS A 237 -8.39 1.31 -3.79
CA LYS A 237 -7.28 0.51 -3.25
C LYS A 237 -7.54 -0.99 -3.32
N THR A 238 -8.77 -1.39 -3.00
CA THR A 238 -9.18 -2.79 -3.00
C THR A 238 -9.26 -3.33 -4.42
N GLY A 239 -9.77 -2.52 -5.36
CA GLY A 239 -9.77 -2.83 -6.79
C GLY A 239 -8.36 -3.01 -7.34
N LEU A 240 -7.44 -2.12 -6.97
CA LEU A 240 -6.07 -2.21 -7.45
C LEU A 240 -5.36 -3.46 -6.90
N LEU A 241 -5.57 -3.78 -5.63
CA LEU A 241 -5.11 -5.04 -5.05
C LEU A 241 -5.71 -6.25 -5.79
N LEU A 242 -7.02 -6.25 -6.02
CA LEU A 242 -7.73 -7.31 -6.73
C LEU A 242 -7.14 -7.54 -8.13
N LEU A 243 -7.00 -6.48 -8.92
CA LEU A 243 -6.43 -6.54 -10.27
C LEU A 243 -4.96 -6.99 -10.22
N SER A 244 -4.19 -6.50 -9.25
CA SER A 244 -2.79 -6.90 -9.04
C SER A 244 -2.66 -8.40 -8.77
N VAL A 245 -3.45 -8.97 -7.85
CA VAL A 245 -3.31 -10.39 -7.49
C VAL A 245 -3.94 -11.33 -8.52
N MET A 246 -4.91 -10.88 -9.31
CA MET A 246 -5.59 -11.74 -10.27
C MET A 246 -4.93 -11.76 -11.67
N THR A 247 -4.20 -10.71 -12.05
CA THR A 247 -3.53 -10.63 -13.36
C THR A 247 -2.20 -11.40 -13.41
N ALA A 248 -1.67 -11.62 -14.61
CA ALA A 248 -0.39 -12.27 -14.82
C ALA A 248 0.77 -11.27 -14.66
N ASN A 249 1.29 -11.15 -13.44
CA ASN A 249 2.49 -10.39 -13.07
C ASN A 249 3.22 -11.15 -11.95
N ARG A 250 4.38 -10.66 -11.51
CA ARG A 250 5.16 -11.27 -10.42
C ARG A 250 4.30 -11.62 -9.19
N ARG A 251 3.57 -10.63 -8.66
CA ARG A 251 2.69 -10.76 -7.50
C ARG A 251 1.39 -11.54 -7.80
N GLY A 252 0.91 -11.48 -9.03
CA GLY A 252 -0.41 -11.96 -9.42
C GLY A 252 -0.44 -13.41 -9.92
N PHE A 253 -1.58 -14.08 -9.75
CA PHE A 253 -1.77 -15.50 -10.04
C PHE A 253 -2.14 -15.79 -11.50
N GLY A 254 -2.40 -14.78 -12.33
CA GLY A 254 -2.77 -14.98 -13.73
C GLY A 254 -4.11 -15.68 -13.95
N VAL A 255 -5.06 -15.52 -13.02
CA VAL A 255 -6.39 -16.17 -13.05
C VAL A 255 -7.45 -15.34 -13.77
N LEU A 256 -7.17 -14.08 -14.07
CA LEU A 256 -8.10 -13.18 -14.76
C LEU A 256 -8.08 -13.45 -16.27
N LYS A 257 -9.20 -13.94 -16.82
CA LYS A 257 -9.33 -14.30 -18.24
C LYS A 257 -9.47 -13.07 -19.12
N GLY A 258 -8.92 -13.14 -20.33
CA GLY A 258 -9.01 -12.08 -21.34
C GLY A 258 -8.09 -10.87 -21.10
N VAL A 259 -7.21 -10.92 -20.09
CA VAL A 259 -6.27 -9.82 -19.81
C VAL A 259 -4.94 -10.06 -20.52
N SER A 260 -4.52 -9.11 -21.35
CA SER A 260 -3.24 -9.13 -22.03
C SER A 260 -2.10 -8.56 -21.18
N ARG A 261 -0.85 -8.89 -21.53
CA ARG A 261 0.34 -8.33 -20.86
C ARG A 261 0.42 -6.81 -21.02
N ASP A 262 -0.03 -6.27 -22.16
CA ASP A 262 -0.01 -4.82 -22.40
C ASP A 262 -1.01 -4.08 -21.52
N GLN A 263 -2.15 -4.69 -21.22
CA GLN A 263 -3.09 -4.16 -20.24
C GLN A 263 -2.49 -4.11 -18.83
N VAL A 264 -1.74 -5.15 -18.43
CA VAL A 264 -1.05 -5.18 -17.14
C VAL A 264 0.04 -4.12 -17.06
N LYS A 265 0.74 -3.79 -18.15
CA LYS A 265 1.72 -2.68 -18.19
C LYS A 265 1.08 -1.33 -17.84
N GLY A 266 -0.20 -1.12 -18.18
CA GLY A 266 -0.93 0.09 -17.87
C GLY A 266 -1.31 0.26 -16.39
N LEU A 267 -1.29 -0.83 -15.60
CA LEU A 267 -1.67 -0.79 -14.18
C LEU A 267 -0.64 -0.02 -13.34
N LYS A 268 -1.11 1.06 -12.71
CA LYS A 268 -0.30 1.85 -11.76
C LYS A 268 -0.09 1.11 -10.44
N ALA A 269 1.02 1.37 -9.77
CA ALA A 269 1.25 0.88 -8.42
C ALA A 269 0.29 1.53 -7.39
N PRO A 270 -0.18 0.79 -6.36
CA PRO A 270 -0.99 1.36 -5.30
C PRO A 270 -0.14 2.26 -4.40
N VAL A 271 -0.40 3.57 -4.40
CA VAL A 271 0.29 4.50 -3.51
C VAL A 271 -0.48 4.64 -2.20
N ASP A 272 0.12 4.13 -1.14
CA ASP A 272 -0.37 4.31 0.21
C ASP A 272 0.61 5.15 1.06
N SER A 273 0.30 5.29 2.34
CA SER A 273 1.16 5.95 3.32
C SER A 273 2.58 5.40 3.38
N ALA A 274 2.74 4.09 3.20
CA ALA A 274 4.01 3.41 3.34
C ALA A 274 4.88 3.64 2.10
N VAL A 275 4.29 3.56 0.90
CA VAL A 275 4.93 3.91 -0.38
C VAL A 275 5.39 5.36 -0.39
N ILE A 276 4.53 6.33 -0.04
CA ILE A 276 4.89 7.76 0.01
C ILE A 276 6.11 7.97 0.90
N ARG A 277 6.16 7.32 2.05
CA ARG A 277 7.29 7.43 2.98
C ARG A 277 8.59 6.87 2.37
N VAL A 278 8.53 5.74 1.66
CA VAL A 278 9.72 5.19 0.97
C VAL A 278 10.19 6.14 -0.13
N MET A 279 9.29 6.70 -0.93
CA MET A 279 9.63 7.65 -2.00
C MET A 279 10.30 8.92 -1.46
N LEU A 280 9.85 9.41 -0.31
CA LEU A 280 10.48 10.57 0.35
C LEU A 280 11.81 10.22 1.01
N ASN A 281 11.91 9.08 1.71
CA ASN A 281 13.14 8.67 2.42
C ASN A 281 14.28 8.29 1.46
N THR A 282 13.92 7.73 0.30
CA THR A 282 14.88 7.52 -0.79
C THR A 282 15.38 8.84 -1.34
N GLY A 283 14.57 9.91 -1.24
CA GLY A 283 14.82 11.18 -1.91
C GLY A 283 14.34 11.18 -3.35
N LEU A 284 13.70 10.11 -3.83
CA LEU A 284 13.18 10.05 -5.19
C LEU A 284 12.05 11.08 -5.41
N VAL A 285 11.29 11.39 -4.36
CA VAL A 285 10.37 12.54 -4.31
C VAL A 285 10.95 13.56 -3.33
N LYS A 286 11.20 14.79 -3.78
CA LYS A 286 11.69 15.90 -2.94
C LYS A 286 10.67 17.01 -2.88
N ILE A 287 10.39 17.51 -1.68
CA ILE A 287 9.50 18.65 -1.46
C ILE A 287 10.36 19.86 -1.17
N THR A 288 10.21 20.91 -1.99
CA THR A 288 11.00 22.14 -1.90
C THR A 288 10.24 23.27 -1.23
N TYR A 289 8.90 23.21 -1.25
CA TYR A 289 8.05 24.26 -0.69
C TYR A 289 6.71 23.69 -0.21
N VAL A 290 6.20 24.25 0.89
CA VAL A 290 4.85 24.03 1.41
C VAL A 290 4.33 25.35 1.95
N THR A 291 3.10 25.74 1.58
CA THR A 291 2.44 26.91 2.16
C THR A 291 2.08 26.61 3.63
N LEU A 292 2.75 27.26 4.58
CA LEU A 292 2.53 27.11 6.02
C LEU A 292 1.39 28.02 6.50
N GLU A 293 0.13 27.62 6.34
CA GLU A 293 -0.98 28.38 6.96
C GLU A 293 -1.27 27.96 8.42
N ARG A 294 -0.59 26.94 8.99
CA ARG A 294 -0.66 26.59 10.45
C ARG A 294 0.64 26.00 11.01
N ARG A 295 0.78 26.09 12.35
CA ARG A 295 1.87 25.50 13.19
C ARG A 295 2.07 23.97 13.05
N GLU A 296 1.19 23.27 12.33
CA GLU A 296 1.36 21.86 11.95
C GLU A 296 0.87 21.68 10.50
N GLY A 297 1.80 21.50 9.56
CA GLY A 297 1.51 21.36 8.12
C GLY A 297 0.80 20.06 7.76
N LYS A 298 -0.52 20.00 7.97
CA LYS A 298 -1.38 18.87 7.59
C LYS A 298 -1.99 19.10 6.22
N PHE A 299 -1.88 18.11 5.33
CA PHE A 299 -2.49 18.13 4.00
C PHE A 299 -3.05 16.75 3.67
N ILE A 300 -3.87 16.69 2.62
CA ILE A 300 -4.55 15.47 2.21
C ILE A 300 -3.51 14.50 1.65
N ARG A 301 -3.46 13.23 2.07
CA ARG A 301 -2.44 12.27 1.55
C ARG A 301 -2.62 12.00 0.06
N SER A 302 -3.86 11.84 -0.40
CA SER A 302 -4.18 11.43 -1.78
C SER A 302 -3.60 12.34 -2.86
N VAL A 303 -3.21 13.57 -2.53
CA VAL A 303 -2.56 14.50 -3.46
C VAL A 303 -1.12 14.11 -3.82
N MET A 304 -0.43 13.33 -2.97
CA MET A 304 0.90 12.81 -3.29
C MET A 304 0.84 11.53 -4.14
N THR A 305 -0.36 10.99 -4.37
CA THR A 305 -0.57 9.75 -5.13
C THR A 305 0.06 9.87 -6.52
N GLU A 306 -0.24 10.92 -7.27
CA GLU A 306 0.25 11.07 -8.64
C GLU A 306 1.76 11.26 -8.71
N ALA A 307 2.32 12.11 -7.84
CA ALA A 307 3.78 12.30 -7.75
C ALA A 307 4.51 11.00 -7.42
N CYS A 308 3.99 10.22 -6.47
CA CYS A 308 4.59 8.94 -6.11
C CYS A 308 4.32 7.85 -7.16
N GLN A 309 3.19 7.86 -7.86
CA GLN A 309 2.94 6.94 -8.98
C GLN A 309 3.96 7.19 -10.09
N LYS A 310 4.18 8.46 -10.47
CA LYS A 310 5.20 8.81 -11.46
C LYS A 310 6.61 8.42 -11.01
N ALA A 311 6.94 8.58 -9.73
CA ALA A 311 8.20 8.11 -9.15
C ALA A 311 8.33 6.57 -9.21
N MET A 312 7.26 5.84 -8.92
CA MET A 312 7.21 4.38 -9.05
C MET A 312 7.40 3.94 -10.50
N ASP A 313 6.79 4.64 -11.47
CA ASP A 313 6.93 4.34 -12.89
C ASP A 313 8.41 4.50 -13.33
N MET A 314 9.07 5.59 -12.93
CA MET A 314 10.50 5.82 -13.21
C MET A 314 11.39 4.74 -12.58
N PHE A 315 11.09 4.32 -11.36
CA PHE A 315 11.87 3.31 -10.66
C PHE A 315 11.65 1.92 -11.29
N ALA A 316 10.41 1.58 -11.65
CA ALA A 316 10.08 0.34 -12.33
C ALA A 316 10.77 0.27 -13.71
N GLU A 317 10.79 1.38 -14.46
CA GLU A 317 11.52 1.52 -15.72
C GLU A 317 13.03 1.25 -15.52
N LYS A 318 13.66 1.86 -14.52
CA LYS A 318 15.08 1.61 -14.19
C LYS A 318 15.37 0.12 -13.92
N LEU A 319 14.42 -0.57 -13.28
CA LEU A 319 14.54 -1.99 -12.97
C LEU A 319 14.06 -2.91 -14.09
N SER A 320 13.48 -2.38 -15.17
CA SER A 320 12.86 -3.14 -16.25
C SER A 320 11.75 -4.10 -15.77
N ILE A 321 10.96 -3.67 -14.78
CA ILE A 321 9.79 -4.38 -14.25
C ILE A 321 8.53 -3.52 -14.37
N LEU A 322 7.35 -4.09 -14.10
CA LEU A 322 6.11 -3.31 -14.09
C LEU A 322 5.95 -2.50 -12.80
N PRO A 323 5.32 -1.31 -12.83
CA PRO A 323 5.05 -0.53 -11.61
C PRO A 323 4.31 -1.33 -10.54
N ILE A 324 3.37 -2.19 -10.95
CA ILE A 324 2.62 -3.05 -10.04
C ILE A 324 3.49 -4.14 -9.38
N GLU A 325 4.57 -4.57 -10.03
CA GLU A 325 5.53 -5.53 -9.49
C GLU A 325 6.50 -4.85 -8.51
N LEU A 326 6.86 -3.59 -8.78
CA LEU A 326 7.65 -2.77 -7.86
C LEU A 326 6.97 -2.59 -6.49
N ASP A 327 5.63 -2.57 -6.44
CA ASP A 327 4.89 -2.43 -5.19
C ASP A 327 5.27 -3.49 -4.14
N GLU A 328 5.48 -4.75 -4.55
CA GLU A 328 5.88 -5.84 -3.65
C GLU A 328 7.20 -5.53 -2.98
N TYR A 329 8.19 -5.07 -3.75
CA TYR A 329 9.49 -4.65 -3.23
C TYR A 329 9.37 -3.45 -2.30
N ILE A 330 8.67 -2.40 -2.71
CA ILE A 330 8.53 -1.20 -1.89
C ILE A 330 7.80 -1.52 -0.58
N TRP A 331 6.77 -2.36 -0.62
CA TRP A 331 6.05 -2.78 0.58
C TRP A 331 6.89 -3.64 1.50
N ALA A 332 7.41 -4.74 1.01
CA ALA A 332 8.04 -5.75 1.84
C ALA A 332 9.48 -5.36 2.23
N VAL A 333 10.23 -4.75 1.30
CA VAL A 333 11.60 -4.28 1.52
C VAL A 333 11.63 -2.88 2.13
N GLY A 334 10.83 -1.95 1.60
CA GLY A 334 10.90 -0.55 2.00
C GLY A 334 10.16 -0.24 3.30
N THR A 335 8.99 -0.87 3.54
CA THR A 335 8.15 -0.46 4.67
C THR A 335 8.54 -1.08 5.99
N MET A 336 9.12 -2.29 5.99
CA MET A 336 9.55 -2.97 7.21
C MET A 336 10.67 -2.18 7.91
N PRO A 337 11.79 -1.81 7.26
CA PRO A 337 12.84 -0.99 7.87
C PRO A 337 12.35 0.42 8.24
N CYS A 338 11.50 1.02 7.40
CA CYS A 338 10.97 2.36 7.64
C CYS A 338 9.91 2.40 8.78
N LYS A 339 9.32 1.27 9.20
CA LYS A 339 8.35 1.18 10.32
C LYS A 339 9.04 1.16 11.68
N HIS A 340 10.20 0.50 11.78
CA HIS A 340 10.90 0.30 13.05
C HIS A 340 11.93 1.38 13.36
N ARG A 341 11.59 2.65 13.10
CA ARG A 341 12.44 3.80 13.42
C ARG A 341 13.86 3.69 12.83
N GLY A 342 14.01 2.95 11.72
CA GLY A 342 15.30 2.77 11.08
C GLY A 342 16.20 1.69 11.69
N ALA A 343 15.73 0.96 12.70
CA ALA A 343 16.48 -0.10 13.35
C ALA A 343 16.96 -1.20 12.38
N PHE A 344 16.27 -1.38 11.25
CA PHE A 344 16.63 -2.37 10.22
C PHE A 344 17.16 -1.74 8.94
N CYS A 345 17.52 -0.43 8.94
CA CYS A 345 18.02 0.19 7.72
C CYS A 345 19.37 -0.38 7.25
N PHE A 346 20.20 -0.90 8.17
CA PHE A 346 21.50 -1.49 7.82
C PHE A 346 21.40 -2.78 6.98
N ILE A 347 20.26 -3.47 7.02
CA ILE A 347 19.98 -4.67 6.21
C ILE A 347 19.02 -4.38 5.05
N CYS A 348 18.63 -3.12 4.85
CA CYS A 348 17.65 -2.76 3.82
C CYS A 348 18.33 -2.73 2.43
N PRO A 349 17.83 -3.47 1.44
CA PRO A 349 18.27 -3.38 0.04
C PRO A 349 18.16 -1.98 -0.58
N LEU A 350 17.37 -1.07 -0.01
CA LEU A 350 17.25 0.31 -0.50
C LEU A 350 18.36 1.25 -0.01
N THR A 351 19.35 0.78 0.76
CA THR A 351 20.40 1.64 1.35
C THR A 351 21.17 2.45 0.31
N GLU A 352 21.45 1.88 -0.86
CA GLU A 352 22.15 2.57 -1.96
C GLU A 352 21.38 3.77 -2.53
N LEU A 353 20.04 3.68 -2.52
CA LEU A 353 19.16 4.76 -2.96
C LEU A 353 18.80 5.72 -1.83
N CYS A 354 18.93 5.27 -0.57
CA CYS A 354 18.34 5.95 0.57
C CYS A 354 19.14 7.18 1.00
N ASP A 355 18.74 8.36 0.53
CA ASP A 355 19.31 9.63 1.00
C ASP A 355 19.20 9.74 2.53
N SER A 356 18.15 9.20 3.17
CA SER A 356 18.01 9.24 4.65
C SER A 356 19.15 8.47 5.32
N TRP A 357 19.46 7.29 4.79
CA TRP A 357 20.51 6.40 5.29
C TRP A 357 21.89 7.02 5.08
N LYS A 358 22.18 7.46 3.85
CA LYS A 358 23.49 8.02 3.48
C LYS A 358 23.92 9.20 4.35
N HIS A 359 22.97 10.03 4.76
CA HIS A 359 23.26 11.22 5.56
C HIS A 359 23.07 11.00 7.07
N GLY A 360 22.86 9.75 7.53
CA GLY A 360 22.69 9.44 8.95
C GLY A 360 21.39 9.98 9.57
N TYR A 361 20.40 10.35 8.75
CA TYR A 361 19.13 10.91 9.19
C TYR A 361 18.11 9.86 9.66
N VAL A 362 18.53 8.60 9.69
CA VAL A 362 17.77 7.46 10.21
C VAL A 362 17.79 7.48 11.76
N LYS A 363 17.58 8.65 12.36
CA LYS A 363 17.24 8.82 13.78
C LYS A 363 15.73 8.90 13.88
N GLU A 364 15.11 7.77 14.21
CA GLU A 364 13.68 7.66 14.47
C GLU A 364 12.75 8.14 13.34
N SER A 365 11.48 7.78 13.44
CA SER A 365 10.40 8.48 12.73
C SER A 365 10.19 9.92 13.25
N SER A 366 11.28 10.61 13.61
CA SER A 366 11.38 12.02 13.98
C SER A 366 11.77 12.87 12.77
N GLY A 367 12.01 12.23 11.63
CA GLY A 367 12.04 12.87 10.35
C GLY A 367 13.40 13.44 9.99
N ALA A 368 13.86 13.03 8.82
CA ALA A 368 15.16 13.39 8.31
C ALA A 368 15.31 14.89 8.07
N GLU A 369 16.38 15.47 8.63
CA GLU A 369 16.83 16.82 8.33
C GLU A 369 17.55 16.83 6.99
N TYR A 370 16.81 16.87 5.88
CA TYR A 370 17.44 17.07 4.57
C TYR A 370 17.84 18.54 4.40
N LEU A 371 18.94 18.88 5.08
CA LEU A 371 19.83 20.02 4.90
C LEU A 371 19.13 21.30 4.43
N LYS A 372 18.92 22.23 5.36
CA LYS A 372 18.68 23.65 5.05
C LYS A 372 17.36 23.97 4.32
N ARG A 373 16.31 23.15 4.43
CA ARG A 373 14.87 23.43 4.14
C ARG A 373 14.02 22.17 4.41
N CYS A 374 14.27 21.54 5.56
CA CYS A 374 13.82 20.20 5.90
C CYS A 374 12.30 20.11 6.00
N PHE A 375 11.69 19.34 5.09
CA PHE A 375 10.39 18.72 5.31
C PHE A 375 10.58 17.26 5.68
N SER A 376 10.08 16.87 6.85
CA SER A 376 10.17 15.49 7.31
C SER A 376 8.82 14.91 7.68
N PHE A 377 8.64 13.62 7.38
CA PHE A 377 7.36 12.95 7.51
C PHE A 377 7.11 12.45 8.93
N ALA A 378 6.19 13.10 9.64
CA ALA A 378 5.97 12.84 11.08
C ALA A 378 5.19 11.55 11.42
N ARG A 379 4.69 10.84 10.40
CA ARG A 379 3.79 9.65 10.42
C ARG A 379 2.45 9.98 9.73
N PRO A 380 2.09 9.30 8.63
CA PRO A 380 0.72 9.36 8.13
C PRO A 380 -0.23 8.74 9.15
N GLN A 381 -1.36 9.39 9.44
CA GLN A 381 -2.36 8.83 10.36
C GLN A 381 -3.08 7.66 9.68
N THR A 382 -2.90 6.45 10.21
CA THR A 382 -3.63 5.27 9.75
C THR A 382 -5.13 5.55 9.80
N ALA A 383 -5.88 5.20 8.75
CA ALA A 383 -7.32 5.46 8.59
C ALA A 383 -7.77 6.92 8.42
N LYS A 384 -6.85 7.89 8.33
CA LYS A 384 -7.17 9.28 7.94
C LYS A 384 -6.42 9.64 6.67
N ASN A 385 -7.08 10.34 5.74
CA ASN A 385 -6.45 10.84 4.53
C ASN A 385 -5.62 12.10 4.84
N ALA A 386 -4.71 12.01 5.81
CA ALA A 386 -3.94 13.12 6.34
C ALA A 386 -2.43 12.81 6.35
N LEU A 387 -1.67 13.80 5.93
CA LEU A 387 -0.24 13.78 5.68
C LEU A 387 0.36 14.96 6.46
N TYR A 388 1.33 14.70 7.34
CA TYR A 388 2.00 15.71 8.16
C TYR A 388 3.41 16.01 7.64
N LEU A 389 3.61 17.20 7.09
CA LEU A 389 4.94 17.73 6.78
C LEU A 389 5.40 18.63 7.93
N ARG A 390 6.53 18.27 8.55
CA ARG A 390 7.22 19.15 9.51
C ARG A 390 8.22 20.01 8.77
N GLY A 391 8.08 21.32 8.82
CA GLY A 391 9.13 22.25 8.40
C GLY A 391 10.16 22.45 9.51
N CYS A 392 11.36 22.94 9.19
CA CYS A 392 12.42 23.25 10.17
C CYS A 392 11.96 24.08 11.38
N HIS A 393 10.96 24.96 11.22
CA HIS A 393 10.47 25.82 12.30
C HIS A 393 9.56 25.12 13.31
N THR A 394 9.10 23.89 13.01
CA THR A 394 8.20 23.10 13.86
C THR A 394 8.87 21.84 14.40
N CYS A 395 10.20 21.72 14.26
CA CYS A 395 10.95 20.66 14.92
C CYS A 395 11.08 20.97 16.43
N PRO A 396 10.55 20.12 17.34
CA PRO A 396 10.52 20.42 18.77
C PRO A 396 11.87 20.30 19.48
N HIS A 397 12.99 20.16 18.77
CA HIS A 397 14.29 19.89 19.38
C HIS A 397 15.33 20.95 19.06
N LYS A 398 15.39 21.99 19.90
CA LYS A 398 16.60 22.82 20.09
C LYS A 398 17.63 22.16 21.03
N SER A 399 17.39 20.94 21.52
CA SER A 399 18.19 20.33 22.60
C SER A 399 18.62 18.88 22.38
N SER A 400 18.48 18.30 21.18
CA SER A 400 19.01 16.95 20.87
C SER A 400 19.97 16.92 19.69
N CYS A 401 20.58 18.07 19.37
CA CYS A 401 21.64 18.20 18.37
C CYS A 401 22.96 17.60 18.87
N GLU A 402 23.02 16.27 18.97
CA GLU A 402 24.28 15.58 18.76
C GLU A 402 24.41 15.33 17.26
N VAL A 403 25.25 16.17 16.64
CA VAL A 403 25.84 15.94 15.32
C VAL A 403 26.55 14.59 15.37
N ILE A 404 26.01 13.61 14.64
CA ILE A 404 26.68 12.32 14.44
C ILE A 404 27.82 12.58 13.45
N ASP A 405 29.03 12.70 13.98
CA ASP A 405 30.26 12.69 13.22
C ASP A 405 30.42 11.32 12.57
N ILE A 406 30.47 11.27 11.24
CA ILE A 406 30.58 10.04 10.44
C ILE A 406 31.91 9.31 10.75
N GLN A 407 32.91 10.00 11.31
CA GLN A 407 34.14 9.37 11.78
C GLN A 407 33.99 8.64 13.13
N LYS A 408 32.94 8.92 13.89
CA LYS A 408 32.63 8.25 15.16
C LYS A 408 31.37 7.41 14.95
N GLY A 409 31.57 6.12 14.67
CA GLY A 409 30.50 5.15 14.42
C GLY A 409 29.27 5.29 15.34
N ILE A 410 28.11 4.92 14.80
CA ILE A 410 26.79 5.08 15.41
C ILE A 410 26.80 4.63 16.89
N CYS A 411 26.53 5.54 17.81
CA CYS A 411 26.27 5.23 19.21
C CYS A 411 24.76 4.99 19.39
N HIS A 412 24.34 3.73 19.47
CA HIS A 412 23.00 3.40 19.94
C HIS A 412 23.03 3.30 21.48
N PRO A 413 22.16 4.02 22.23
CA PRO A 413 22.23 4.07 23.69
C PRO A 413 22.00 2.71 24.39
N LYS A 414 21.51 1.71 23.65
CA LYS A 414 21.38 0.31 24.11
C LYS A 414 22.48 -0.64 23.65
N PHE A 415 23.26 -0.30 22.61
CA PHE A 415 24.17 -1.24 21.95
C PHE A 415 25.63 -0.76 21.85
N GLY A 416 25.98 0.37 22.46
CA GLY A 416 27.37 0.81 22.56
C GLY A 416 28.05 1.09 21.21
N GLN A 417 29.25 1.65 21.28
CA GLN A 417 30.02 2.10 20.12
C GLN A 417 30.69 0.92 19.37
N GLU A 418 30.93 -0.19 20.06
CA GLU A 418 31.59 -1.38 19.51
C GLU A 418 30.69 -2.22 18.60
N TYR A 419 29.36 -2.15 18.76
CA TYR A 419 28.44 -3.03 18.02
C TYR A 419 28.32 -2.66 16.53
N ILE A 420 28.54 -1.38 16.21
CA ILE A 420 28.36 -0.87 14.84
C ILE A 420 29.68 -0.77 14.09
N SER A 421 30.80 -0.52 14.78
CA SER A 421 32.12 -0.46 14.14
C SER A 421 32.57 -1.82 13.60
N ARG A 422 32.32 -2.93 14.32
CA ARG A 422 32.60 -4.28 13.81
C ARG A 422 31.74 -4.64 12.60
N ARG A 423 30.43 -4.32 12.61
CA ARG A 423 29.54 -4.61 11.47
C ARG A 423 29.75 -3.72 10.26
N TYR A 424 30.35 -2.54 10.40
CA TYR A 424 30.69 -1.70 9.24
C TYR A 424 31.81 -2.35 8.41
N SER A 425 32.82 -2.94 9.07
CA SER A 425 33.84 -3.76 8.41
C SER A 425 33.27 -5.08 7.88
N ASP A 426 32.36 -5.71 8.62
CA ASP A 426 31.75 -6.99 8.19
C ASP A 426 30.66 -6.81 7.13
N SER A 427 30.14 -5.60 6.89
CA SER A 427 29.12 -5.34 5.86
C SER A 427 29.67 -5.34 4.43
N VAL A 428 31.00 -5.33 4.28
CA VAL A 428 31.66 -5.64 3.02
C VAL A 428 31.65 -7.17 2.77
N ASP A 429 31.53 -7.98 3.82
CA ASP A 429 31.49 -9.45 3.78
C ASP A 429 30.33 -10.03 4.62
N LYS A 430 29.13 -10.02 4.03
CA LYS A 430 27.98 -10.93 4.30
C LYS A 430 27.86 -11.48 5.74
N LEU A 431 27.00 -10.86 6.55
CA LEU A 431 26.55 -11.45 7.82
C LEU A 431 25.93 -12.84 7.59
N SER A 432 26.35 -13.81 8.41
CA SER A 432 25.85 -15.17 8.34
C SER A 432 24.43 -15.28 8.94
N PRO A 433 23.61 -16.25 8.49
CA PRO A 433 22.27 -16.48 9.04
C PRO A 433 22.24 -16.66 10.57
N GLN A 434 23.32 -17.18 11.17
CA GLN A 434 23.43 -17.37 12.62
C GLN A 434 23.55 -16.05 13.40
N GLU A 435 24.20 -15.04 12.82
CA GLU A 435 24.39 -13.73 13.45
C GLU A 435 23.12 -12.86 13.41
N ILE A 436 22.29 -13.08 12.39
CA ILE A 436 20.94 -12.51 12.30
C ILE A 436 20.05 -13.17 13.37
N GLY A 437 20.10 -14.50 13.49
CA GLY A 437 19.34 -15.24 14.50
C GLY A 437 19.66 -14.85 15.95
N ARG A 438 20.92 -14.54 16.26
CA ARG A 438 21.31 -14.06 17.60
C ARG A 438 20.76 -12.66 17.93
N ALA A 439 20.74 -11.76 16.95
CA ALA A 439 20.24 -10.38 17.14
C ALA A 439 18.71 -10.29 17.28
N MET A 440 17.96 -11.31 16.85
CA MET A 440 16.50 -11.36 16.98
C MET A 440 16.03 -11.99 18.30
N ASN A 441 16.90 -12.75 18.98
CA ASN A 441 16.60 -13.41 20.25
C ASN A 441 17.14 -12.66 21.48
N SER A 442 17.76 -11.50 21.27
CA SER A 442 18.21 -10.54 22.28
C SER A 442 17.35 -9.28 22.25
#